data_AF-A0A2N2Z2U6-F1
#
_entry.id   AF-A0A2N2Z2U6-F1
#
_cell.length_a   1.000
_cell.length_b   1.000
_cell.length_c   1.000
_cell.angle_alpha   90.00
_cell.angle_beta   90.00
_cell.angle_gamma   90.00
#
_symmetry.space_group_name_H-M   'P 1'
#
loop_
_entity.id
_entity.type
_entity.pdbx_description
1 polymer ?
#
loop_
_entity_poly.entity_id
_entity_poly.type
_entity_poly.pdbx_seq_one_letter_code
_entity_poly.pdbx_strand_id
1 'polypeptide(L)'
;VKDNMFPVPPLFRAIQEESATPWKEMYTVFNMGHRMEIYASEEAAQGLIEVSRKYGIDAQIIGRVYESAETEVTIKSQYGEFSYGK
;
A
#
# COMPACT_ATOMS: atom_id res chain seq x y z
N VAL A 1 -2.51 -0.71 9.46
CA VAL A 1 -1.86 -1.91 8.89
C VAL A 1 -2.24 -2.03 7.41
N LYS A 2 -1.26 -2.25 6.54
CA LYS A 2 -1.43 -2.44 5.08
C LYS A 2 -0.98 -3.85 4.71
N ASP A 3 -1.90 -4.76 4.49
CA ASP A 3 -1.65 -6.20 4.35
C ASP A 3 -2.24 -6.83 3.08
N ASN A 4 -2.87 -6.01 2.23
CA ASN A 4 -3.41 -6.43 0.93
C ASN A 4 -2.94 -5.47 -0.17
N MET A 5 -1.63 -5.24 -0.22
CA MET A 5 -1.00 -4.34 -1.18
C MET A 5 -1.17 -4.86 -2.62
N PHE A 6 -1.19 -3.95 -3.59
CA PHE A 6 -1.09 -4.34 -4.99
C PHE A 6 0.23 -5.10 -5.26
N PRO A 7 0.26 -6.02 -6.22
CA PRO A 7 1.51 -6.60 -6.69
C PRO A 7 2.45 -5.49 -7.16
N VAL A 8 3.70 -5.53 -6.69
CA VAL A 8 4.69 -4.49 -7.04
C VAL A 8 4.91 -4.47 -8.56
N PRO A 9 4.63 -3.34 -9.25
CA PRO A 9 4.82 -3.22 -10.69
C PRO A 9 6.24 -3.55 -11.16
N PRO A 10 6.42 -4.05 -12.40
CA PRO A 10 7.75 -4.37 -12.95
C PRO A 10 8.75 -3.21 -12.86
N LEU A 11 8.27 -1.96 -13.00
CA LEU A 11 9.09 -0.76 -12.85
C LEU A 11 9.81 -0.71 -11.51
N PHE A 12 9.09 -0.91 -10.40
CA PHE A 12 9.69 -0.82 -9.08
C PHE A 12 10.56 -2.03 -8.74
N ARG A 13 10.26 -3.20 -9.34
CA ARG A 13 11.17 -4.36 -9.26
C ARG A 13 12.49 -4.06 -9.94
N ALA A 14 12.47 -3.53 -11.16
CA ALA A 14 13.69 -3.15 -11.87
C ALA A 14 14.50 -2.10 -11.09
N ILE A 15 13.84 -1.08 -10.52
CA ILE A 15 14.52 -0.09 -9.66
C ILE A 15 15.19 -0.78 -8.46
N GLN A 16 14.47 -1.66 -7.76
CA GLN A 16 15.00 -2.36 -6.58
C GLN A 16 16.17 -3.29 -6.93
N GLU A 17 16.08 -4.01 -8.04
CA GLU A 17 17.10 -4.93 -8.55
C GLU A 17 18.40 -4.17 -8.90
N GLU A 18 18.30 -3.03 -9.58
CA GLU A 18 19.45 -2.22 -9.98
C GLU A 18 20.07 -1.41 -8.84
N SER A 19 19.25 -0.88 -7.93
CA SER A 19 19.74 -0.07 -6.81
C SER A 19 20.18 -0.89 -5.60
N ALA A 20 19.76 -2.15 -5.51
CA ALA A 20 19.85 -3.00 -4.32
C ALA A 20 19.29 -2.33 -3.05
N THR A 21 18.39 -1.35 -3.19
CA THR A 21 17.77 -0.64 -2.06
C THR A 21 16.94 -1.64 -1.24
N PRO A 22 17.04 -1.63 0.10
CA PRO A 22 16.21 -2.49 0.94
C PRO A 22 14.71 -2.23 0.71
N TRP A 23 13.91 -3.29 0.66
CA TRP A 23 12.45 -3.17 0.48
C TRP A 23 11.79 -2.23 1.48
N LYS A 24 12.26 -2.21 2.73
CA LYS A 24 11.80 -1.27 3.76
C LYS A 24 11.93 0.20 3.31
N GLU A 25 13.03 0.54 2.65
CA GLU A 25 13.28 1.90 2.14
C GLU A 25 12.52 2.16 0.83
N MET A 26 12.38 1.15 -0.04
CA MET A 26 11.55 1.23 -1.25
C MET A 26 10.12 1.69 -0.93
N TYR A 27 9.50 1.12 0.12
CA TYR A 27 8.16 1.50 0.57
C TYR A 27 8.07 2.90 1.22
N THR A 28 9.21 3.52 1.58
CA THR A 28 9.25 4.91 2.08
C THR A 28 9.45 5.91 0.94
N VAL A 29 10.16 5.52 -0.12
CA VAL A 29 10.54 6.42 -1.23
C VAL A 29 9.54 6.35 -2.38
N PHE A 30 8.99 5.18 -2.67
CA PHE A 30 8.15 4.92 -3.83
C PHE A 30 6.72 4.51 -3.43
N ASN A 31 5.78 4.67 -4.37
CA ASN A 31 4.37 4.33 -4.16
C ASN A 31 4.08 2.82 -4.29
N MET A 32 4.99 2.05 -4.88
CA MET A 32 4.96 0.58 -4.97
C MET A 32 3.71 -0.03 -5.63
N GLY A 33 2.90 0.74 -6.37
CA GLY A 33 1.76 0.23 -7.14
C GLY A 33 0.49 1.07 -7.02
N HIS A 34 0.34 1.87 -5.98
CA HIS A 34 -0.79 2.79 -5.83
C HIS A 34 -0.33 4.09 -5.19
N ARG A 35 -0.76 5.23 -5.73
CA ARG A 35 -0.32 6.57 -5.30
C ARG A 35 -1.40 7.36 -4.57
N MET A 36 -2.61 6.82 -4.47
CA MET A 36 -3.74 7.43 -3.79
C MET A 36 -4.35 6.43 -2.82
N GLU A 37 -4.63 6.89 -1.60
CA GLU A 37 -5.27 6.10 -0.56
C GLU A 37 -6.45 6.90 0.00
N ILE A 38 -7.56 6.23 0.26
CA ILE A 38 -8.76 6.84 0.85
C ILE A 38 -9.04 6.11 2.17
N TYR A 39 -9.15 6.87 3.25
CA TYR A 39 -9.64 6.37 4.53
C TYR A 39 -11.16 6.54 4.55
N ALA A 40 -11.88 5.43 4.63
CA ALA A 40 -13.34 5.40 4.59
C ALA A 40 -13.86 4.27 5.48
N SER A 41 -15.18 4.29 5.75
CA SER A 41 -15.85 3.17 6.42
C SER A 41 -15.92 1.97 5.47
N GLU A 42 -16.10 0.77 6.04
CA GLU A 42 -16.18 -0.47 5.28
C GLU A 42 -17.39 -0.48 4.33
N GLU A 43 -18.49 0.16 4.74
CA GLU A 43 -19.71 0.29 3.95
C GLU A 43 -19.49 1.16 2.69
N ALA A 44 -18.64 2.18 2.77
CA ALA A 44 -18.34 3.07 1.66
C ALA A 44 -17.28 2.49 0.69
N ALA A 45 -16.44 1.56 1.15
CA ALA A 45 -15.28 1.07 0.41
C ALA A 45 -15.65 0.45 -0.95
N GLN A 46 -16.70 -0.37 -0.99
CA GLN A 46 -17.14 -1.02 -2.22
C GLN A 46 -17.61 -0.01 -3.28
N GLY A 47 -18.37 1.02 -2.87
CA GLY A 47 -18.81 2.07 -3.78
C GLY A 47 -17.65 2.89 -4.35
N LEU A 48 -16.63 3.18 -3.53
CA LEU A 48 -15.41 3.86 -3.99
C LEU A 48 -14.66 3.02 -5.04
N ILE A 49 -14.54 1.70 -4.81
CA ILE A 49 -13.90 0.78 -5.75
C ILE A 49 -14.66 0.76 -7.10
N GLU A 50 -15.99 0.70 -7.05
CA GLU A 50 -16.82 0.70 -8.27
C GLU A 50 -16.68 2.01 -9.06
N VAL A 51 -16.63 3.15 -8.38
CA VAL A 51 -16.37 4.44 -9.03
C VAL A 51 -15.00 4.44 -9.70
N SER A 52 -13.94 4.00 -9.02
CA SER A 52 -12.60 3.92 -9.59
C SER A 52 -12.55 3.06 -10.86
N ARG A 53 -13.19 1.89 -10.82
CA ARG A 53 -13.24 0.96 -11.96
C ARG A 53 -13.99 1.53 -13.17
N LYS A 54 -14.99 2.40 -12.97
CA LYS A 54 -15.66 3.11 -14.09
C LYS A 54 -14.71 4.01 -14.88
N TYR A 55 -13.64 4.48 -14.26
CA TYR A 55 -12.59 5.26 -14.92
C TYR A 55 -11.39 4.41 -15.36
N GLY A 56 -11.51 3.07 -15.31
CA GLY A 56 -10.44 2.15 -15.71
C GLY A 56 -9.27 2.10 -14.73
N ILE A 57 -9.48 2.50 -13.47
CA ILE A 57 -8.46 2.49 -12.43
C ILE A 57 -8.81 1.39 -11.42
N ASP A 58 -7.90 0.44 -11.25
CA ASP A 58 -8.06 -0.61 -10.24
C ASP A 58 -7.98 -0.04 -8.82
N ALA A 59 -8.85 -0.55 -7.96
CA ALA A 59 -8.94 -0.20 -6.56
C ALA A 59 -9.27 -1.44 -5.74
N GLN A 60 -8.71 -1.51 -4.53
CA GLN A 60 -9.00 -2.54 -3.55
C GLN A 60 -8.78 -1.97 -2.14
N ILE A 61 -9.32 -2.66 -1.14
CA ILE A 61 -8.99 -2.38 0.26
C ILE A 61 -7.57 -2.90 0.50
N ILE A 62 -6.62 -2.00 0.70
CA ILE A 62 -5.19 -2.34 0.91
C ILE A 62 -4.83 -2.56 2.37
N GLY A 63 -5.71 -2.18 3.31
CA GLY A 63 -5.44 -2.25 4.73
C GLY A 63 -6.54 -1.62 5.59
N ARG A 64 -6.26 -1.54 6.90
CA ARG A 64 -7.19 -1.02 7.92
C ARG A 64 -6.46 -0.17 8.96
N VAL A 65 -7.20 0.76 9.57
CA VAL A 65 -6.75 1.58 10.70
C VAL A 65 -7.27 0.99 11.99
N TYR A 66 -6.44 1.03 13.03
CA TYR A 66 -6.76 0.56 14.37
C TYR A 66 -6.45 1.67 15.35
N GLU A 67 -7.19 1.71 16.45
CA GLU A 67 -6.82 2.55 17.59
C GLU A 67 -5.49 2.05 18.17
N SER A 68 -4.60 2.98 18.49
CA SER A 68 -3.26 2.70 19.00
C SER A 68 -2.81 3.84 19.90
N ALA A 69 -2.04 3.51 20.94
CA ALA A 69 -1.37 4.51 21.78
C ALA A 69 -0.26 5.25 21.02
N GLU A 70 0.35 4.56 20.05
CA GLU A 70 1.50 5.05 19.28
C GLU A 70 1.16 5.21 17.80
N THR A 71 1.84 6.15 17.14
CA THR A 71 1.73 6.33 15.68
C THR A 71 2.62 5.30 14.99
N GLU A 72 2.01 4.32 14.35
CA GLU A 72 2.72 3.27 13.61
C GLU A 72 1.98 2.91 12.31
N VAL A 73 2.76 2.59 11.27
CA VAL A 73 2.27 1.90 10.08
C VAL A 73 3.06 0.60 9.86
N THR A 74 2.33 -0.49 9.69
CA THR A 74 2.91 -1.80 9.32
C THR A 74 2.50 -2.14 7.90
N ILE A 75 3.46 -2.50 7.05
CA ILE A 75 3.26 -3.00 5.69
C ILE A 75 3.62 -4.48 5.66
N LYS A 76 2.67 -5.33 5.26
CA LYS A 76 2.88 -6.76 5.00
C LYS A 76 2.81 -7.01 3.51
N SER A 77 3.88 -7.57 2.96
CA SER A 77 4.00 -7.87 1.53
C SER A 77 4.70 -9.20 1.33
N GLN A 78 4.76 -9.66 0.08
CA GLN A 78 5.55 -10.83 -0.29
C GLN A 78 7.06 -10.69 0.00
N TYR A 79 7.55 -9.47 0.22
CA TYR A 79 8.96 -9.17 0.51
C TYR A 79 9.27 -9.07 2.01
N GLY A 80 8.26 -9.23 2.87
CA GLY A 80 8.39 -9.17 4.32
C GLY A 80 7.38 -8.24 4.99
N GLU A 81 7.58 -8.08 6.29
CA GLU A 81 6.81 -7.21 7.17
C GLU A 81 7.68 -6.02 7.61
N PHE A 82 7.18 -4.81 7.40
CA PHE A 82 7.91 -3.57 7.65
C PHE A 82 7.09 -2.66 8.57
N SER A 83 7.60 -2.41 9.76
CA SER A 83 7.05 -1.42 10.69
C SER A 83 7.79 -0.09 10.62
N TYR A 84 7.02 0.99 10.66
CA TYR A 84 7.47 2.37 10.73
C TYR A 84 6.70 3.06 11.85
N GLY A 85 7.42 3.41 12.91
CA GLY A 85 6.93 4.21 14.02
C GLY A 85 7.84 5.43 14.22
N LYS A 86 7.39 6.35 15.07
CA LYS A 86 8.27 7.41 15.58
C LYS A 86 9.24 6.88 16.63
#